data_AF-A0A8J4AH39-F1
#
_entry.id   AF-A0A8J4AH39-F1
#
_cell.length_a   1.000
_cell.length_b   1.000
_cell.length_c   1.000
_cell.angle_alpha   90.00
_cell.angle_beta   90.00
_cell.angle_gamma   90.00
#
_symmetry.space_group_name_H-M   'P 1'
#
loop_
_entity.id
_entity.type
_entity.pdbx_description
1 polymer ?
#
loop_
_entity_poly.entity_id
_entity_poly.type
_entity_poly.pdbx_seq_one_letter_code
_entity_poly.pdbx_strand_id
1 'polypeptide(L)'
;MIAGSARYGTQRPDWRPAPPPDDHLTELAEVLTDLLAAVDRAVQRYGVPPEHQVVADLREFRALPGALAQSIVDTDPEPVWQRAVELARHRTTVLDASEPVLADGDDLRWAGAGQRAYQAVWAAVSTTLSDDLPAQLLATAEYGAALARWYGDLRAALVGFFLRYGNSPAAVTLRAGPVGTDPGTADVLDHAAAAAVAAADLASACFAALRPVLAAGRDLRPATTDPRPALPTARTPDHDTGTDSGAFHAGHD
;
A
#
# COMPACT_ATOMS: atom_id res chain seq x y z
N MET A 1 51.42 -8.40 2.36
CA MET A 1 50.68 -7.19 1.94
C MET A 1 49.51 -7.67 1.11
N ILE A 2 48.41 -8.04 1.76
CA ILE A 2 47.16 -8.48 1.11
C ILE A 2 46.11 -7.51 1.60
N ALA A 3 45.51 -6.80 0.66
CA ALA A 3 44.45 -5.84 0.90
C ALA A 3 43.30 -6.53 1.64
N GLY A 4 43.09 -6.15 2.90
CA GLY A 4 41.88 -6.45 3.63
C GLY A 4 40.73 -5.79 2.90
N SER A 5 40.01 -6.57 2.10
CA SER A 5 38.73 -6.19 1.53
C SER A 5 37.82 -5.82 2.69
N ALA A 6 37.67 -4.51 2.91
CA ALA A 6 36.64 -3.98 3.76
C ALA A 6 35.32 -4.43 3.14
N ARG A 7 34.76 -5.52 3.67
CA ARG A 7 33.35 -5.85 3.51
C ARG A 7 32.60 -4.67 4.12
N TYR A 8 32.30 -3.67 3.29
CA TYR A 8 31.29 -2.66 3.56
C TYR A 8 29.95 -3.39 3.60
N GLY A 9 29.72 -4.10 4.71
CA GLY A 9 28.39 -4.45 5.15
C GLY A 9 27.71 -3.15 5.54
N THR A 10 27.20 -2.41 4.55
CA THR A 10 26.09 -1.50 4.80
C THR A 10 24.87 -2.38 5.06
N GLN A 11 24.85 -3.06 6.21
CA GLN A 11 23.61 -3.40 6.87
C GLN A 11 22.89 -2.06 7.00
N ARG A 12 21.97 -1.78 6.06
CA ARG A 12 20.98 -0.74 6.28
C ARG A 12 20.36 -1.10 7.63
N PRO A 13 20.47 -0.23 8.65
CA PRO A 13 19.93 -0.51 9.97
C PRO A 13 18.49 -0.97 9.80
N ASP A 14 18.12 -2.06 10.47
CA ASP A 14 16.80 -2.69 10.49
C ASP A 14 15.72 -1.74 9.99
N TRP A 15 15.40 -1.82 8.70
CA TRP A 15 14.44 -0.90 8.12
C TRP A 15 13.12 -1.11 8.87
N ARG A 16 12.73 -0.09 9.63
CA ARG A 16 11.47 -0.04 10.36
C ARG A 16 10.76 1.22 9.92
N PRO A 17 9.70 1.12 9.11
CA PRO A 17 8.91 2.28 8.78
C PRO A 17 8.31 2.83 10.07
N ALA A 18 8.11 4.15 10.12
CA ALA A 18 7.31 4.72 11.19
C ALA A 18 5.93 4.05 11.19
N PRO A 19 5.33 3.78 12.37
CA PRO A 19 3.95 3.34 12.42
C PRO A 19 3.04 4.37 11.76
N PRO A 20 1.86 3.97 11.25
CA PRO A 20 0.85 4.92 10.83
C PRO A 20 0.51 5.85 12.02
N PRO A 21 0.12 7.11 11.75
CA PRO A 21 -0.29 8.04 12.80
C PRO A 21 -1.51 7.50 13.57
N ASP A 22 -1.66 7.92 14.83
CA ASP A 22 -2.81 7.57 15.66
C ASP A 22 -4.12 7.92 14.94
N ASP A 23 -5.06 6.97 14.96
CA ASP A 23 -6.28 7.05 14.17
C ASP A 23 -7.51 7.32 15.03
N HIS A 24 -7.86 8.60 15.15
CA HIS A 24 -9.11 9.03 15.79
C HIS A 24 -10.33 8.91 14.88
N LEU A 25 -10.17 8.53 13.60
CA LEU A 25 -11.30 8.41 12.70
C LEU A 25 -12.25 7.30 13.12
N THR A 26 -11.74 6.21 13.71
CA THR A 26 -12.58 5.11 14.20
C THR A 26 -13.59 5.56 15.26
N GLU A 27 -13.22 6.49 16.14
CA GLU A 27 -14.10 7.05 17.17
C GLU A 27 -15.15 8.01 16.60
N LEU A 28 -14.80 8.71 15.52
CA LEU A 28 -15.64 9.72 14.87
C LEU A 28 -16.39 9.20 13.64
N ALA A 29 -16.15 7.95 13.24
CA ALA A 29 -16.54 7.40 11.96
C ALA A 29 -18.04 7.55 11.71
N GLU A 30 -18.86 7.10 12.66
CA GLU A 30 -20.32 7.13 12.57
C GLU A 30 -20.86 8.55 12.37
N VAL A 31 -20.43 9.51 13.21
CA VAL A 31 -20.95 10.89 13.14
C VAL A 31 -20.47 11.61 11.88
N LEU A 32 -19.25 11.31 11.42
CA LEU A 32 -18.69 11.86 10.21
C LEU A 32 -19.40 11.32 8.97
N THR A 33 -19.59 10.01 8.87
CA THR A 33 -20.24 9.36 7.72
C THR A 33 -21.72 9.73 7.66
N ASP A 34 -22.41 9.86 8.79
CA ASP A 34 -23.79 10.34 8.85
C ASP A 34 -23.94 11.77 8.31
N LEU A 35 -23.03 12.67 8.73
CA LEU A 35 -23.03 14.05 8.24
C LEU A 35 -22.81 14.10 6.73
N LEU A 36 -21.81 13.38 6.22
CA LEU A 36 -21.51 13.40 4.79
C LEU A 36 -22.56 12.63 3.97
N ALA A 37 -23.23 11.62 4.54
CA ALA A 37 -24.39 11.00 3.91
C ALA A 37 -25.60 11.95 3.88
N ALA A 38 -25.77 12.83 4.86
CA ALA A 38 -26.77 13.90 4.80
C ALA A 38 -26.42 14.93 3.70
N VAL A 39 -25.15 15.28 3.53
CA VAL A 39 -24.66 16.10 2.41
C VAL A 39 -25.00 15.45 1.07
N ASP A 40 -24.67 14.16 0.89
CA ASP A 40 -24.94 13.42 -0.34
C ASP A 40 -26.44 13.40 -0.67
N ARG A 41 -27.30 13.13 0.33
CA ARG A 41 -28.76 13.17 0.16
C ARG A 41 -29.26 14.55 -0.22
N ALA A 42 -28.74 15.61 0.39
CA ALA A 42 -29.12 16.98 0.06
C ALA A 42 -28.70 17.37 -1.36
N VAL A 43 -27.47 17.03 -1.77
CA VAL A 43 -26.95 17.23 -3.13
C VAL A 43 -27.81 16.49 -4.16
N GLN A 44 -28.18 15.24 -3.89
CA GLN A 44 -29.01 14.45 -4.80
C GLN A 44 -30.45 14.98 -4.89
N ARG A 45 -31.01 15.43 -3.75
CA ARG A 45 -32.42 15.86 -3.67
C ARG A 45 -32.65 17.28 -4.20
N TYR A 46 -31.78 18.21 -3.83
CA TYR A 46 -31.96 19.63 -4.10
C TYR A 46 -31.02 20.15 -5.20
N GLY A 47 -30.07 19.32 -5.63
CA GLY A 47 -29.01 19.75 -6.52
C GLY A 47 -27.98 20.61 -5.79
N VAL A 48 -27.13 21.24 -6.59
CA VAL A 48 -26.11 22.18 -6.11
C VAL A 48 -26.24 23.48 -6.89
N PRO A 49 -26.01 24.64 -6.26
CA PRO A 49 -26.08 25.90 -6.98
C PRO A 49 -25.08 25.89 -8.15
N PRO A 50 -25.49 26.29 -9.37
CA PRO A 50 -24.69 26.08 -10.59
C PRO A 50 -23.37 26.87 -10.61
N GLU A 51 -23.34 28.01 -9.91
CA GLU A 51 -22.18 28.89 -9.75
C GLU A 51 -21.20 28.37 -8.65
N HIS A 52 -21.56 27.32 -7.91
CA HIS A 52 -20.80 26.87 -6.75
C HIS A 52 -19.60 25.99 -7.14
N GLN A 53 -18.45 26.22 -6.50
CA GLN A 53 -17.19 25.50 -6.74
C GLN A 53 -17.31 23.97 -6.67
N VAL A 54 -18.20 23.49 -5.79
CA VAL A 54 -18.47 22.04 -5.60
C VAL A 54 -18.87 21.33 -6.90
N VAL A 55 -19.45 22.02 -7.89
CA VAL A 55 -19.79 21.41 -9.17
C VAL A 55 -18.52 20.99 -9.93
N ALA A 56 -17.47 21.81 -9.87
CA ALA A 56 -16.17 21.46 -10.43
C ALA A 56 -15.53 20.33 -9.62
N ASP A 57 -15.61 20.39 -8.29
CA ASP A 57 -15.07 19.36 -7.41
C ASP A 57 -15.74 17.99 -7.66
N LEU A 58 -17.07 17.92 -7.79
CA LEU A 58 -17.79 16.69 -8.09
C LEU A 58 -17.41 16.07 -9.45
N ARG A 59 -17.09 16.92 -10.44
CA ARG A 59 -16.60 16.45 -11.76
C ARG A 59 -15.16 15.94 -11.69
N GLU A 60 -14.31 16.62 -10.92
CA GLU A 60 -12.91 16.23 -10.71
C GLU A 60 -12.81 14.89 -9.97
N PHE A 61 -13.53 14.77 -8.85
CA PHE A 61 -13.46 13.61 -7.95
C PHE A 61 -14.31 12.43 -8.42
N ARG A 62 -15.35 12.68 -9.23
CA ARG A 62 -16.30 11.66 -9.73
C ARG A 62 -16.92 10.80 -8.63
N ALA A 63 -17.01 11.34 -7.42
CA ALA A 63 -17.56 10.69 -6.24
C ALA A 63 -18.28 11.72 -5.38
N LEU A 64 -19.28 11.28 -4.63
CA LEU A 64 -19.91 12.10 -3.62
C LEU A 64 -19.07 12.10 -2.33
N PRO A 65 -19.07 13.19 -1.54
CA PRO A 65 -18.28 13.28 -0.31
C PRO A 65 -18.54 12.15 0.68
N GLY A 66 -19.80 11.76 0.89
CA GLY A 66 -20.17 10.67 1.80
C GLY A 66 -19.66 9.32 1.32
N ALA A 67 -19.86 8.99 0.04
CA ALA A 67 -19.31 7.77 -0.55
C ALA A 67 -17.78 7.70 -0.46
N LEU A 68 -17.09 8.82 -0.72
CA LEU A 68 -15.63 8.89 -0.62
C LEU A 68 -15.15 8.73 0.82
N ALA A 69 -15.80 9.41 1.77
CA ALA A 69 -15.45 9.27 3.18
C ALA A 69 -15.70 7.87 3.71
N GLN A 70 -16.82 7.22 3.32
CA GLN A 70 -17.10 5.84 3.67
C GLN A 70 -15.99 4.90 3.17
N SER A 71 -15.56 5.05 1.91
CA SER A 71 -14.44 4.27 1.38
C SER A 71 -13.14 4.44 2.16
N ILE A 72 -12.87 5.64 2.68
CA ILE A 72 -11.67 5.92 3.49
C ILE A 72 -11.82 5.30 4.89
N VAL A 73 -13.00 5.42 5.50
CA VAL A 73 -13.32 4.85 6.82
C VAL A 73 -13.21 3.32 6.80
N ASP A 74 -13.74 2.68 5.74
CA ASP A 74 -13.72 1.23 5.57
C ASP A 74 -12.32 0.67 5.28
N THR A 75 -11.37 1.53 4.93
CA THR A 75 -10.00 1.11 4.64
C THR A 75 -9.12 1.30 5.87
N ASP A 76 -8.74 0.19 6.50
CA ASP A 76 -7.74 0.14 7.55
C ASP A 76 -6.32 0.07 6.94
N PRO A 77 -5.42 1.06 7.19
CA PRO A 77 -4.05 1.01 6.69
C PRO A 77 -3.14 0.03 7.45
N GLU A 78 -3.51 -0.39 8.67
CA GLU A 78 -2.63 -1.17 9.56
C GLU A 78 -2.23 -2.53 8.96
N PRO A 79 -3.13 -3.33 8.35
CA PRO A 79 -2.75 -4.60 7.72
C PRO A 79 -1.70 -4.43 6.63
N VAL A 80 -1.77 -3.36 5.82
CA VAL A 80 -0.79 -3.10 4.75
C VAL A 80 0.57 -2.75 5.36
N TRP A 81 0.59 -1.94 6.40
CA TRP A 81 1.80 -1.59 7.13
C TRP A 81 2.46 -2.82 7.76
N GLN A 82 1.68 -3.67 8.43
CA GLN A 82 2.19 -4.92 9.04
C GLN A 82 2.82 -5.84 7.99
N ARG A 83 2.17 -6.02 6.83
CA ARG A 83 2.72 -6.82 5.73
C ARG A 83 3.99 -6.21 5.14
N ALA A 84 4.10 -4.89 5.06
CA ALA A 84 5.33 -4.23 4.64
C ALA A 84 6.49 -4.52 5.62
N VAL A 85 6.24 -4.43 6.93
CA VAL A 85 7.23 -4.78 7.96
C VAL A 85 7.65 -6.25 7.85
N GLU A 86 6.70 -7.16 7.68
CA GLU A 86 6.99 -8.59 7.49
C GLU A 86 7.82 -8.83 6.23
N LEU A 87 7.50 -8.18 5.11
CA LEU A 87 8.21 -8.35 3.85
C LEU A 87 9.67 -7.89 3.95
N ALA A 88 9.90 -6.77 4.65
CA ALA A 88 11.26 -6.30 4.92
C ALA A 88 12.04 -7.24 5.84
N ARG A 89 11.40 -7.96 6.76
CA ARG A 89 12.06 -9.00 7.57
C ARG A 89 12.44 -10.21 6.74
N HIS A 90 11.58 -10.64 5.81
CA HIS A 90 11.88 -11.76 4.91
C HIS A 90 13.12 -11.52 4.04
N ARG A 91 13.47 -10.26 3.75
CA ARG A 91 14.73 -9.90 3.09
C ARG A 91 15.94 -10.50 3.81
N THR A 92 16.01 -10.36 5.12
CA THR A 92 17.12 -10.88 5.93
C THR A 92 17.16 -12.41 5.83
N THR A 93 16.00 -13.07 5.95
CA THR A 93 15.90 -14.53 5.79
C THR A 93 16.35 -15.01 4.41
N VAL A 94 16.04 -14.28 3.34
CA VAL A 94 16.49 -14.60 1.98
C VAL A 94 18.01 -14.43 1.86
N LEU A 95 18.57 -13.37 2.41
CA LEU A 95 20.01 -13.14 2.40
C LEU A 95 20.75 -14.24 3.19
N ASP A 96 20.28 -14.60 4.38
CA ASP A 96 20.87 -15.67 5.19
C ASP A 96 20.76 -17.03 4.47
N ALA A 97 19.62 -17.33 3.84
CA ALA A 97 19.43 -18.55 3.06
C ALA A 97 20.18 -18.56 1.72
N SER A 98 20.65 -17.40 1.25
CA SER A 98 21.45 -17.27 0.04
C SER A 98 22.93 -17.57 0.27
N GLU A 99 23.35 -17.81 1.51
CA GLU A 99 24.70 -18.29 1.77
C GLU A 99 24.87 -19.70 1.17
N PRO A 100 25.95 -19.94 0.39
CA PRO A 100 26.16 -21.24 -0.20
C PRO A 100 26.33 -22.28 0.90
N VAL A 101 25.57 -23.38 0.81
CA VAL A 101 25.63 -24.54 1.75
C VAL A 101 27.04 -25.14 1.86
N LEU A 102 27.95 -24.81 0.93
CA LEU A 102 29.34 -25.27 0.90
C LEU A 102 30.34 -24.24 1.46
N ALA A 103 29.88 -23.11 2.02
CA ALA A 103 30.76 -22.05 2.54
C ALA A 103 31.53 -22.48 3.79
N ASP A 104 30.98 -23.40 4.57
CA ASP A 104 31.65 -23.95 5.74
C ASP A 104 32.54 -25.10 5.32
N GLY A 105 33.85 -24.85 5.38
CA GLY A 105 34.83 -25.90 5.37
C GLY A 105 34.59 -26.81 6.57
N ASP A 106 34.08 -28.01 6.31
CA ASP A 106 34.55 -29.25 6.93
C ASP A 106 33.97 -30.49 6.19
N ASP A 107 34.89 -31.37 5.78
CA ASP A 107 34.74 -32.79 5.45
C ASP A 107 33.90 -33.33 4.28
N LEU A 108 33.09 -32.53 3.57
CA LEU A 108 32.48 -33.03 2.32
C LEU A 108 33.47 -32.89 1.15
N ARG A 109 34.24 -33.96 0.88
CA ARG A 109 35.05 -34.16 -0.34
C ARG A 109 34.15 -34.32 -1.59
N TRP A 110 33.21 -33.40 -1.79
CA TRP A 110 32.33 -33.42 -2.93
C TRP A 110 33.05 -32.84 -4.15
N ALA A 111 33.44 -33.74 -5.06
CA ALA A 111 34.16 -33.39 -6.27
C ALA A 111 33.56 -34.12 -7.50
N GLY A 112 33.92 -33.64 -8.69
CA GLY A 112 33.53 -34.28 -9.96
C GLY A 112 32.35 -33.60 -10.65
N ALA A 113 31.66 -34.34 -11.52
CA ALA A 113 30.63 -33.79 -12.39
C ALA A 113 29.44 -33.18 -11.61
N GLY A 114 29.04 -33.78 -10.49
CA GLY A 114 27.96 -33.28 -9.65
C GLY A 114 28.26 -31.91 -9.03
N GLN A 115 29.47 -31.72 -8.48
CA GLN A 115 29.91 -30.43 -7.92
C GLN A 115 29.90 -29.33 -8.98
N ARG A 116 30.41 -29.61 -10.19
CA ARG A 116 30.40 -28.66 -11.31
C ARG A 116 28.99 -28.29 -11.77
N ALA A 117 28.10 -29.28 -11.86
CA ALA A 117 26.69 -29.05 -12.20
C ALA A 117 26.01 -28.17 -11.15
N TYR A 118 26.24 -28.42 -9.86
CA TYR A 118 25.75 -27.57 -8.78
C TYR A 118 26.30 -26.15 -8.85
N GLN A 119 27.62 -25.97 -9.02
CA GLN A 119 28.24 -24.63 -9.13
C GLN A 119 27.67 -23.84 -10.31
N ALA A 120 27.40 -24.49 -11.45
CA ALA A 120 26.79 -23.84 -12.61
C ALA A 120 25.36 -23.35 -12.32
N VAL A 121 24.54 -24.18 -11.64
CA VAL A 121 23.19 -23.79 -11.22
C VAL A 121 23.24 -22.70 -10.15
N TRP A 122 24.14 -22.83 -9.17
CA TRP A 122 24.31 -21.86 -8.10
C TRP A 122 24.72 -20.49 -8.65
N ALA A 123 25.71 -20.43 -9.55
CA ALA A 123 26.13 -19.18 -10.19
C ALA A 123 25.00 -18.53 -11.00
N ALA A 124 24.07 -19.32 -11.55
CA ALA A 124 22.91 -18.79 -12.28
C ALA A 124 21.83 -18.22 -11.36
N VAL A 125 21.75 -18.65 -10.10
CA VAL A 125 20.67 -18.30 -9.16
C VAL A 125 21.17 -17.33 -8.06
N SER A 126 22.46 -17.34 -7.75
CA SER A 126 23.03 -16.60 -6.61
C SER A 126 22.78 -15.10 -6.71
N THR A 127 22.93 -14.50 -7.90
CA THR A 127 22.67 -13.06 -8.09
C THR A 127 21.21 -12.70 -7.80
N THR A 128 20.27 -13.56 -8.20
CA THR A 128 18.85 -13.33 -7.91
C THR A 128 18.57 -13.42 -6.41
N LEU A 129 19.20 -14.37 -5.69
CA LEU A 129 18.99 -14.57 -4.26
C LEU A 129 19.72 -13.55 -3.38
N SER A 130 20.92 -13.11 -3.78
CA SER A 130 21.73 -12.17 -3.00
C SER A 130 21.39 -10.70 -3.27
N ASP A 131 20.97 -10.38 -4.50
CA ASP A 131 20.85 -8.99 -4.95
C ASP A 131 19.40 -8.65 -5.34
N ASP A 132 18.87 -9.29 -6.39
CA ASP A 132 17.61 -8.87 -7.03
C ASP A 132 16.38 -9.05 -6.13
N LEU A 133 16.20 -10.25 -5.57
CA LEU A 133 15.05 -10.57 -4.72
C LEU A 133 15.07 -9.76 -3.41
N PRO A 134 16.19 -9.66 -2.66
CA PRO A 134 16.28 -8.78 -1.50
C PRO A 134 15.95 -7.32 -1.81
N ALA A 135 16.41 -6.79 -2.96
CA ALA A 135 16.09 -5.43 -3.40
C ALA A 135 14.61 -5.27 -3.72
N GLN A 136 14.00 -6.25 -4.41
CA GLN A 136 12.58 -6.23 -4.74
C GLN A 136 11.68 -6.32 -3.50
N LEU A 137 12.03 -7.17 -2.53
CA LEU A 137 11.31 -7.29 -1.25
C LEU A 137 11.34 -5.97 -0.48
N LEU A 138 12.50 -5.31 -0.42
CA LEU A 138 12.63 -4.01 0.24
C LEU A 138 11.83 -2.92 -0.47
N ALA A 139 11.95 -2.82 -1.80
CA ALA A 139 11.19 -1.84 -2.59
C ALA A 139 9.67 -2.01 -2.43
N THR A 140 9.20 -3.25 -2.38
CA THR A 140 7.78 -3.56 -2.16
C THR A 140 7.34 -3.20 -0.75
N ALA A 141 8.20 -3.45 0.25
CA ALA A 141 7.95 -3.07 1.64
C ALA A 141 7.90 -1.54 1.80
N GLU A 142 8.85 -0.81 1.21
CA GLU A 142 8.89 0.65 1.21
C GLU A 142 7.62 1.24 0.57
N TYR A 143 7.18 0.68 -0.56
CA TYR A 143 5.92 1.08 -1.20
C TYR A 143 4.70 0.77 -0.32
N GLY A 144 4.62 -0.42 0.28
CA GLY A 144 3.52 -0.78 1.18
C GLY A 144 3.42 0.14 2.41
N ALA A 145 4.56 0.47 3.02
CA ALA A 145 4.59 1.41 4.14
C ALA A 145 4.20 2.84 3.72
N ALA A 146 4.64 3.30 2.55
CA ALA A 146 4.24 4.60 2.01
C ALA A 146 2.74 4.65 1.71
N LEU A 147 2.17 3.57 1.17
CA LEU A 147 0.74 3.43 0.91
C LEU A 147 -0.08 3.47 2.20
N ALA A 148 0.32 2.71 3.22
CA ALA A 148 -0.35 2.70 4.52
C ALA A 148 -0.32 4.08 5.18
N ARG A 149 0.83 4.76 5.14
CA ARG A 149 0.96 6.14 5.64
C ARG A 149 0.04 7.11 4.90
N TRP A 150 0.00 7.04 3.57
CA TRP A 150 -0.87 7.89 2.77
C TRP A 150 -2.36 7.70 3.10
N TYR A 151 -2.80 6.45 3.33
CA TYR A 151 -4.15 6.20 3.84
C TYR A 151 -4.35 6.77 5.25
N GLY A 152 -3.35 6.68 6.14
CA GLY A 152 -3.38 7.36 7.44
C GLY A 152 -3.55 8.88 7.31
N ASP A 153 -2.85 9.51 6.37
CA ASP A 153 -2.97 10.94 6.09
C ASP A 153 -4.37 11.31 5.55
N LEU A 154 -4.99 10.44 4.74
CA LEU A 154 -6.38 10.64 4.28
C LEU A 154 -7.37 10.59 5.45
N ARG A 155 -7.20 9.63 6.35
CA ARG A 155 -8.04 9.48 7.55
C ARG A 155 -7.87 10.70 8.47
N ALA A 156 -6.64 11.16 8.70
CA ALA A 156 -6.35 12.36 9.47
C ALA A 156 -6.95 13.64 8.84
N ALA A 157 -6.96 13.75 7.50
CA ALA A 157 -7.59 14.87 6.81
C ALA A 157 -9.11 14.91 7.01
N LEU A 158 -9.79 13.76 7.01
CA LEU A 158 -11.22 13.65 7.34
C LEU A 158 -11.51 14.06 8.78
N VAL A 159 -10.70 13.60 9.74
CA VAL A 159 -10.82 14.02 11.15
C VAL A 159 -10.65 15.54 11.26
N GLY A 160 -9.62 16.10 10.63
CA GLY A 160 -9.37 17.54 10.62
C GLY A 160 -10.50 18.34 9.97
N PHE A 161 -11.12 17.82 8.91
CA PHE A 161 -12.35 18.39 8.33
C PHE A 161 -13.49 18.37 9.37
N PHE A 162 -13.77 17.23 9.98
CA PHE A 162 -14.88 17.09 10.90
C PHE A 162 -14.73 17.96 12.16
N LEU A 163 -13.52 18.05 12.73
CA LEU A 163 -13.25 18.93 13.88
C LEU A 163 -13.49 20.40 13.54
N ARG A 164 -13.27 20.82 12.29
CA ARG A 164 -13.50 22.21 11.85
C ARG A 164 -14.97 22.49 11.50
N TYR A 165 -15.65 21.55 10.84
CA TYR A 165 -16.94 21.82 10.20
C TYR A 165 -18.11 21.03 10.78
N GLY A 166 -17.86 20.02 11.61
CA GLY A 166 -18.87 19.12 12.17
C GLY A 166 -19.90 19.80 13.09
N ASN A 167 -19.60 21.01 13.55
CA ASN A 167 -20.51 21.87 14.33
C ASN A 167 -20.72 23.25 13.68
N SER A 168 -20.39 23.38 12.38
CA SER A 168 -20.64 24.62 11.64
C SER A 168 -22.14 24.88 11.46
N PRO A 169 -22.57 26.12 11.19
CA PRO A 169 -23.96 26.42 10.87
C PRO A 169 -24.52 25.54 9.73
N ALA A 170 -23.72 25.26 8.70
CA ALA A 170 -24.09 24.37 7.61
C ALA A 170 -24.38 22.94 8.10
N ALA A 171 -23.54 22.40 9.00
CA ALA A 171 -23.77 21.07 9.58
C ALA A 171 -25.04 21.04 10.45
N VAL A 172 -25.31 22.12 11.20
CA VAL A 172 -26.55 22.26 11.97
C VAL A 172 -27.76 22.33 11.06
N THR A 173 -27.71 23.11 9.97
CA THR A 173 -28.79 23.20 8.97
C THR A 173 -29.15 21.83 8.38
N LEU A 174 -28.15 21.02 8.04
CA LEU A 174 -28.38 19.67 7.50
C LEU A 174 -28.93 18.69 8.55
N ARG A 175 -28.54 18.84 9.83
CA ARG A 175 -29.05 18.00 10.93
C ARG A 175 -30.45 18.37 11.37
N ALA A 176 -30.82 19.65 11.29
CA ALA A 176 -32.13 20.13 11.76
C ALA A 176 -33.30 19.64 10.90
N GLY A 177 -33.06 19.40 9.59
CA GLY A 177 -34.10 18.98 8.65
C GLY A 177 -35.21 20.02 8.46
N PRO A 178 -36.15 19.80 7.53
CA PRO A 178 -37.27 20.72 7.32
C PRO A 178 -38.22 20.68 8.52
N VAL A 179 -38.39 21.83 9.17
CA VAL A 179 -39.39 22.01 10.24
C VAL A 179 -40.75 22.23 9.57
N GLY A 180 -41.61 21.21 9.58
CA GLY A 180 -42.95 21.27 9.00
C GLY A 180 -43.10 20.35 7.78
N THR A 181 -43.95 19.35 7.92
CA THR A 181 -44.09 18.20 7.02
C THR A 181 -44.97 18.45 5.78
N ASP A 182 -45.43 19.68 5.53
CA ASP A 182 -46.28 19.96 4.36
C ASP A 182 -45.43 20.32 3.12
N PRO A 183 -45.34 19.44 2.11
CA PRO A 183 -44.61 19.75 0.89
C PRO A 183 -45.29 20.92 0.15
N GLY A 184 -44.55 22.03 -0.02
CA GLY A 184 -45.00 23.19 -0.81
C GLY A 184 -45.23 24.49 -0.03
N THR A 185 -44.96 24.51 1.28
CA THR A 185 -44.96 25.77 2.06
C THR A 185 -43.69 26.59 1.81
N ALA A 186 -43.76 27.90 2.03
CA ALA A 186 -42.60 28.80 1.89
C ALA A 186 -41.42 28.37 2.79
N ASP A 187 -41.69 27.92 4.02
CA ASP A 187 -40.68 27.40 4.94
C ASP A 187 -39.92 26.18 4.38
N VAL A 188 -40.59 25.30 3.61
CA VAL A 188 -39.94 24.14 2.99
C VAL A 188 -39.06 24.55 1.80
N LEU A 189 -39.48 25.57 1.03
CA LEU A 189 -38.69 26.10 -0.09
C LEU A 189 -37.45 26.86 0.41
N ASP A 190 -37.59 27.68 1.44
CA ASP A 190 -36.47 28.40 2.06
C ASP A 190 -35.50 27.43 2.72
N HIS A 191 -36.01 26.38 3.37
CA HIS A 191 -35.18 25.30 3.90
C HIS A 191 -34.44 24.53 2.79
N ALA A 192 -35.08 24.25 1.66
CA ALA A 192 -34.46 23.54 0.55
C ALA A 192 -33.28 24.33 -0.05
N ALA A 193 -33.44 25.64 -0.24
CA ALA A 193 -32.36 26.51 -0.70
C ALA A 193 -31.20 26.56 0.32
N ALA A 194 -31.51 26.72 1.61
CA ALA A 194 -30.51 26.72 2.67
C ALA A 194 -29.77 25.38 2.79
N ALA A 195 -30.48 24.25 2.68
CA ALA A 195 -29.90 22.92 2.73
C ALA A 195 -29.00 22.64 1.51
N ALA A 196 -29.38 23.09 0.32
CA ALA A 196 -28.56 22.95 -0.88
C ALA A 196 -27.23 23.72 -0.74
N VAL A 197 -27.27 24.96 -0.25
CA VAL A 197 -26.06 25.77 0.00
C VAL A 197 -25.21 25.14 1.11
N ALA A 198 -25.80 24.74 2.23
CA ALA A 198 -25.08 24.10 3.33
C ALA A 198 -24.39 22.80 2.90
N ALA A 199 -25.06 21.98 2.08
CA ALA A 199 -24.47 20.77 1.51
C ALA A 199 -23.32 21.09 0.55
N ALA A 200 -23.50 22.11 -0.30
CA ALA A 200 -22.47 22.58 -1.24
C ALA A 200 -21.19 23.05 -0.50
N ASP A 201 -21.36 23.83 0.56
CA ASP A 201 -20.26 24.35 1.38
C ASP A 201 -19.49 23.22 2.07
N LEU A 202 -20.20 22.29 2.71
CA LEU A 202 -19.59 21.15 3.40
C LEU A 202 -18.91 20.18 2.44
N ALA A 203 -19.53 19.92 1.28
CA ALA A 203 -18.93 19.10 0.23
C ALA A 203 -17.63 19.72 -0.28
N SER A 204 -17.62 21.03 -0.59
CA SER A 204 -16.43 21.73 -1.05
C SER A 204 -15.33 21.76 0.02
N ALA A 205 -15.69 21.99 1.29
CA ALA A 205 -14.74 21.92 2.40
C ALA A 205 -14.14 20.52 2.60
N CYS A 206 -14.93 19.46 2.42
CA CYS A 206 -14.45 18.07 2.46
C CYS A 206 -13.45 17.80 1.33
N PHE A 207 -13.80 18.14 0.07
CA PHE A 207 -12.90 17.97 -1.06
C PHE A 207 -11.63 18.81 -0.94
N ALA A 208 -11.74 20.04 -0.44
CA ALA A 208 -10.58 20.91 -0.19
C ALA A 208 -9.62 20.30 0.85
N ALA A 209 -10.14 19.64 1.89
CA ALA A 209 -9.33 18.96 2.88
C ALA A 209 -8.61 17.72 2.31
N LEU A 210 -9.27 16.96 1.43
CA LEU A 210 -8.73 15.73 0.84
C LEU A 210 -7.78 15.98 -0.33
N ARG A 211 -7.98 17.06 -1.10
CA ARG A 211 -7.21 17.37 -2.32
C ARG A 211 -5.68 17.28 -2.17
N PRO A 212 -5.03 17.91 -1.18
CA PRO A 212 -3.57 17.85 -1.07
C PRO A 212 -3.06 16.43 -0.82
N VAL A 213 -3.79 15.64 -0.03
CA VAL A 213 -3.40 14.26 0.30
C VAL A 213 -3.63 13.33 -0.91
N LEU A 214 -4.74 13.50 -1.63
CA LEU A 214 -4.98 12.74 -2.85
C LEU A 214 -3.96 13.06 -3.95
N ALA A 215 -3.50 14.31 -4.04
CA ALA A 215 -2.43 14.69 -4.96
C ALA A 215 -1.13 13.94 -4.62
N ALA A 216 -0.73 13.91 -3.34
CA ALA A 216 0.45 13.14 -2.89
C ALA A 216 0.34 11.64 -3.20
N GLY A 217 -0.86 11.08 -3.16
CA GLY A 217 -1.12 9.67 -3.51
C GLY A 217 -0.87 9.34 -4.98
N ARG A 218 -1.04 10.30 -5.90
CA ARG A 218 -0.82 10.07 -7.35
C ARG A 218 0.66 9.86 -7.70
N ASP A 219 1.54 10.37 -6.85
CA ASP A 219 2.99 10.25 -6.97
C ASP A 219 3.52 8.95 -6.36
N LEU A 220 2.69 8.22 -5.59
CA LEU A 220 3.04 6.89 -5.11
C LEU A 220 3.11 5.91 -6.28
N ARG A 221 4.32 5.44 -6.56
CA ARG A 221 4.59 4.41 -7.57
C ARG A 221 5.39 3.29 -6.93
N PRO A 222 5.11 2.02 -7.25
CA PRO A 222 6.03 0.95 -6.92
C PRO A 222 7.34 1.20 -7.67
N ALA A 223 8.47 1.06 -6.98
CA ALA A 223 9.79 1.27 -7.59
C ALA A 223 10.10 0.23 -8.69
N THR A 224 9.37 -0.89 -8.70
CA THR A 224 9.54 -1.98 -9.67
C THR A 224 8.28 -2.13 -10.53
N THR A 225 8.33 -1.59 -11.74
CA THR A 225 7.38 -1.92 -12.83
C THR A 225 7.88 -3.05 -13.74
N ASP A 226 9.09 -3.54 -13.51
CA ASP A 226 9.71 -4.60 -14.33
C ASP A 226 9.21 -6.00 -13.90
N PRO A 227 8.91 -6.90 -14.85
CA PRO A 227 8.31 -8.19 -14.56
C PRO A 227 9.32 -9.07 -13.81
N ARG A 228 8.78 -9.92 -12.93
CA ARG A 228 9.46 -10.92 -12.08
C ARG A 228 10.88 -11.29 -12.53
N PRO A 229 11.88 -11.35 -11.62
CA PRO A 229 13.13 -12.00 -11.94
C PRO A 229 12.81 -13.39 -12.47
N ALA A 230 13.16 -13.64 -13.73
CA ALA A 230 12.95 -14.93 -14.35
C ALA A 230 13.88 -15.91 -13.63
N LEU A 231 13.33 -16.70 -12.71
CA LEU A 231 14.08 -17.82 -12.15
C LEU A 231 14.53 -18.67 -13.33
N PRO A 232 15.85 -18.92 -13.49
CA PRO A 232 16.31 -19.82 -14.52
C PRO A 232 15.61 -21.15 -14.27
N THR A 233 14.73 -21.54 -15.18
CA THR A 233 14.16 -22.88 -15.16
C THR A 233 15.33 -23.81 -15.41
N ALA A 234 15.72 -24.57 -14.38
CA ALA A 234 16.69 -25.63 -14.56
C ALA A 234 16.13 -26.54 -15.64
N ARG A 235 16.70 -26.46 -16.86
CA ARG A 235 16.51 -27.51 -17.85
C ARG A 235 16.97 -28.78 -17.17
N THR A 236 16.03 -29.69 -16.91
CA THR A 236 16.34 -31.04 -16.50
C THR A 236 17.42 -31.53 -17.47
N PRO A 237 18.62 -31.90 -17.01
CA PRO A 237 19.57 -32.53 -17.90
C PRO A 237 18.84 -33.73 -18.51
N ASP A 238 18.85 -33.84 -19.84
CA ASP A 238 18.45 -35.07 -20.48
C ASP A 238 19.23 -36.18 -19.78
N HIS A 239 18.52 -37.03 -19.03
CA HIS A 239 19.07 -38.25 -18.49
C HIS A 239 19.32 -39.16 -19.68
N ASP A 240 20.36 -38.86 -20.44
CA ASP A 240 20.98 -39.79 -21.36
C ASP A 240 21.69 -40.80 -20.46
N THR A 241 20.91 -41.76 -19.97
CA THR A 241 21.38 -42.96 -19.27
C THR A 241 22.14 -43.84 -20.25
N GLY A 242 23.27 -43.34 -20.74
CA GLY A 242 24.33 -44.16 -21.29
C GLY A 242 24.92 -44.95 -20.14
N THR A 243 24.39 -46.15 -19.92
CA THR A 243 25.03 -47.21 -19.13
C THR A 243 26.43 -47.44 -19.66
N ASP A 244 27.43 -46.79 -19.06
CA ASP A 244 28.82 -47.21 -19.17
C ASP A 244 29.18 -47.93 -17.87
N SER A 245 28.85 -49.23 -17.85
CA SER A 245 29.32 -50.18 -16.86
C SER A 245 30.82 -50.42 -17.07
N GLY A 246 31.64 -49.44 -16.69
CA GLY A 246 33.08 -49.57 -16.59
C GLY A 246 33.43 -50.38 -15.35
N ALA A 247 33.89 -51.61 -15.57
CA ALA A 247 34.27 -52.58 -14.57
C ALA A 247 35.26 -52.04 -13.53
N PHE A 248 34.90 -52.16 -12.24
CA PHE A 248 35.87 -52.17 -11.15
C PHE A 248 36.68 -53.48 -11.25
N HIS A 249 37.85 -53.43 -11.86
CA HIS A 249 38.86 -54.48 -11.69
C HIS A 249 39.60 -54.23 -10.38
N ALA A 250 39.27 -55.04 -9.36
CA ALA A 250 40.15 -55.29 -8.23
C ALA A 250 41.33 -56.15 -8.74
N GLY A 251 42.48 -55.52 -8.94
CA GLY A 251 43.76 -56.20 -9.07
C GLY A 251 44.35 -56.41 -7.68
N HIS A 252 44.27 -57.64 -7.19
CA HIS A 252 45.22 -58.16 -6.21
C HIS A 252 46.55 -58.41 -6.94
N ASP A 253 47.62 -57.80 -6.44
CA ASP A 253 48.94 -58.42 -6.24
C ASP A 253 49.68 -57.64 -5.15
#